data_AF-A0A699HX42-F1
#
_entry.id   AF-A0A699HX42-F1
#
_cell.length_a   1.000
_cell.length_b   1.000
_cell.length_c   1.000
_cell.angle_alpha   90.00
_cell.angle_beta   90.00
_cell.angle_gamma   90.00
#
_symmetry.space_group_name_H-M   'P 1'
#
loop_
_entity.id
_entity.type
_entity.pdbx_description
1 polymer ?
#
loop_
_entity_poly.entity_id
_entity_poly.type
_entity_poly.pdbx_seq_one_letter_code
_entity_poly.pdbx_strand_id
1 'polypeptide(L)'
;MGPLPEDDQYSPAVHHSEMINQIINPRFARKSLIRSYTRSFNGFAAYLSLEEAEKLSRLNGVLSVIPSKTLQLQTTRSWDFIRFPRRIDRQRAVESDVILGIFDSGIWPESESFQDKGFGPIPKKWKGECAGGLNFTCNKKFAIFINSVGV
;
A
#
# COMPACT_ATOMS: atom_id res chain seq x y z
N MET A 1 13.56 3.30 -8.55
CA MET A 1 13.34 4.31 -9.61
C MET A 1 13.80 5.64 -9.03
N GLY A 2 14.91 6.18 -9.53
CA GLY A 2 15.46 7.52 -9.27
C GLY A 2 15.82 7.86 -7.80
N PRO A 3 17.07 8.23 -7.47
CA PRO A 3 17.32 8.96 -6.22
C PRO A 3 16.55 10.29 -6.26
N LEU A 4 16.13 10.78 -5.08
CA LEU A 4 15.64 12.15 -4.96
C LEU A 4 16.79 13.12 -5.29
N PRO A 5 16.50 14.32 -5.82
CA PRO A 5 17.50 15.38 -5.92
C PRO A 5 18.19 15.60 -4.57
N GLU A 6 19.50 15.80 -4.56
CA GLU A 6 20.30 16.06 -3.34
C GLU A 6 20.12 17.49 -2.79
N ASP A 7 19.14 18.24 -3.30
CA ASP A 7 18.83 19.58 -2.84
C ASP A 7 18.01 19.52 -1.54
N ASP A 8 18.57 20.06 -0.45
CA ASP A 8 17.92 20.14 0.87
C ASP A 8 16.61 20.94 0.85
N GLN A 9 16.34 21.72 -0.21
CA GLN A 9 15.07 22.44 -0.41
C GLN A 9 14.03 21.65 -1.20
N TYR A 10 14.39 20.51 -1.78
CA TYR A 10 13.48 19.73 -2.61
C TYR A 10 12.42 19.02 -1.78
N SER A 11 11.17 19.42 -1.99
CA SER A 11 10.01 18.73 -1.43
C SER A 11 9.25 17.99 -2.53
N PRO A 12 9.25 16.63 -2.54
CA PRO A 12 8.52 15.86 -3.55
C PRO A 12 7.03 16.21 -3.59
N ALA A 13 6.42 16.50 -2.44
CA ALA A 13 5.00 16.85 -2.36
C ALA A 13 4.69 18.22 -2.99
N VAL A 14 5.58 19.19 -2.86
CA VAL A 14 5.47 20.50 -3.53
C VAL A 14 5.64 20.31 -5.03
N HIS A 15 6.68 19.58 -5.44
CA HIS A 15 6.95 19.31 -6.85
C HIS A 15 5.77 18.60 -7.54
N HIS A 16 5.14 17.60 -6.90
CA HIS A 16 3.95 16.95 -7.44
C HIS A 16 2.77 17.92 -7.59
N SER A 17 2.60 18.86 -6.66
CA SER A 17 1.55 19.86 -6.73
C SER A 17 1.80 20.85 -7.88
N GLU A 18 3.06 21.25 -8.09
CA GLU A 18 3.48 22.09 -9.21
C GLU A 18 3.24 21.41 -10.56
N MET A 19 3.58 20.13 -10.69
CA MET A 19 3.29 19.36 -11.92
C MET A 19 1.80 19.37 -12.27
N ILE A 20 0.92 19.17 -11.28
CA ILE A 20 -0.53 19.21 -11.51
C ILE A 20 -1.00 20.62 -11.90
N ASN A 21 -0.48 21.67 -11.27
CA ASN A 21 -0.85 23.05 -11.58
C ASN A 21 -0.48 23.48 -13.00
N GLN A 22 0.48 22.81 -13.66
CA GLN A 22 0.86 23.08 -15.05
C GLN A 22 -0.16 22.53 -16.06
N ILE A 23 -0.90 21.48 -15.71
CA ILE A 23 -1.79 20.76 -16.62
C ILE A 23 -3.28 20.99 -16.34
N ILE A 24 -3.63 21.29 -15.09
CA ILE A 24 -5.00 21.51 -14.63
C ILE A 24 -5.17 22.96 -14.23
N ASN A 25 -6.37 23.51 -14.48
CA ASN A 25 -6.73 24.84 -13.99
C ASN A 25 -6.50 24.92 -12.46
N PRO A 26 -5.77 25.93 -11.93
CA PRO A 26 -5.41 26.03 -10.52
C PRO A 26 -6.61 25.93 -9.55
N ARG A 27 -7.82 26.30 -9.99
CA ARG A 27 -9.05 26.16 -9.18
C ARG A 27 -9.42 24.71 -8.86
N PHE A 28 -9.02 23.76 -9.71
CA PHE A 28 -9.33 22.34 -9.60
C PHE A 28 -8.11 21.47 -9.26
N ALA A 29 -6.89 21.94 -9.53
CA ALA A 29 -5.65 21.21 -9.31
C ALA A 29 -5.52 20.58 -7.91
N ARG A 30 -5.84 21.34 -6.85
CA ARG A 30 -5.79 20.82 -5.47
C ARG A 30 -6.79 19.69 -5.20
N LYS A 31 -7.94 19.69 -5.88
CA LYS A 31 -8.97 18.64 -5.74
C LYS A 31 -8.65 17.40 -6.57
N SER A 32 -7.85 17.56 -7.63
CA SER A 32 -7.44 16.45 -8.49
C SER A 32 -6.37 15.57 -7.83
N LEU A 33 -5.48 16.13 -6.99
CA LEU A 33 -4.45 15.35 -6.30
C LEU A 33 -5.06 14.48 -5.19
N ILE A 34 -4.97 13.15 -5.35
CA ILE A 34 -5.46 12.18 -4.36
C ILE A 34 -4.39 11.90 -3.33
N ARG A 35 -3.17 11.58 -3.79
CA ARG A 35 -2.07 11.21 -2.90
C ARG A 35 -0.72 11.48 -3.53
N SER A 36 0.21 11.99 -2.73
CA SER A 36 1.63 12.11 -3.05
C SER A 36 2.41 10.98 -2.39
N TYR A 37 3.18 10.23 -3.17
CA TYR A 37 4.08 9.18 -2.72
C TYR A 37 5.51 9.72 -2.77
N THR A 38 6.22 9.65 -1.63
CA THR A 38 7.54 10.30 -1.48
C THR A 38 8.63 9.38 -0.95
N ARG A 39 8.28 8.16 -0.51
CA ARG A 39 9.21 7.22 0.14
C ARG A 39 9.76 6.20 -0.86
N SER A 40 8.95 5.19 -1.19
CA SER A 40 9.37 4.09 -2.08
C SER A 40 9.27 4.44 -3.56
N PHE A 41 8.42 5.40 -3.88
CA PHE A 41 8.20 5.93 -5.23
C PHE A 41 8.14 7.45 -5.13
N ASN A 42 8.70 8.14 -6.12
CA ASN A 42 8.49 9.56 -6.34
C ASN A 42 7.38 9.70 -7.40
N GLY A 43 6.16 9.93 -6.96
CA GLY A 43 5.00 10.05 -7.86
C GLY A 43 3.72 10.34 -7.11
N PHE A 44 2.61 10.45 -7.83
CA PHE A 44 1.32 10.80 -7.25
C PHE A 44 0.15 10.13 -7.96
N ALA A 45 -0.97 10.00 -7.25
CA ALA A 45 -2.26 9.61 -7.80
C ALA A 45 -3.15 10.86 -7.93
N ALA A 46 -3.83 11.01 -9.06
CA ALA A 46 -4.71 12.13 -9.32
C ALA A 46 -5.88 11.76 -10.23
N TYR A 47 -7.01 12.45 -10.06
CA TYR A 47 -8.12 12.43 -11.01
C TYR A 47 -7.78 13.34 -12.20
N LEU A 48 -7.61 12.73 -13.37
CA LEU A 48 -7.27 13.39 -14.62
C LEU A 48 -8.22 12.92 -15.73
N SER A 49 -8.62 13.85 -16.59
CA SER A 49 -9.18 13.51 -17.90
C SER A 49 -8.10 12.85 -18.78
N LEU A 50 -8.53 12.20 -19.87
CA LEU A 50 -7.61 11.60 -20.83
C LEU A 50 -6.64 12.65 -21.43
N GLU A 51 -7.13 13.85 -21.71
CA GLU A 51 -6.31 14.94 -22.26
C GLU A 51 -5.28 15.45 -21.24
N GLU A 52 -5.67 15.61 -19.97
CA GLU A 52 -4.75 16.02 -18.89
C GLU A 52 -3.69 14.95 -18.60
N ALA A 53 -4.07 13.67 -18.63
CA ALA A 53 -3.13 12.55 -18.47
C ALA A 53 -2.11 12.50 -19.62
N GLU A 54 -2.54 12.77 -20.86
CA GLU A 54 -1.64 12.86 -22.00
C GLU A 54 -0.69 14.05 -21.88
N LYS A 55 -1.17 15.23 -21.48
CA LYS A 55 -0.32 16.39 -21.19
C LYS A 55 0.72 16.07 -20.11
N LEU A 56 0.30 15.42 -19.02
CA LEU A 56 1.19 15.00 -17.93
C LEU A 56 2.28 14.06 -18.43
N SER A 57 1.93 13.08 -19.27
CA SER A 57 2.88 12.10 -19.80
C SER A 57 4.00 12.70 -20.65
N ARG A 58 3.78 13.91 -21.18
CA ARG A 58 4.75 14.65 -22.00
C ARG A 58 5.61 15.63 -21.19
N LEU A 59 5.32 15.82 -19.90
CA LEU A 59 6.12 16.72 -19.06
C LEU A 59 7.48 16.10 -18.75
N ASN A 60 8.52 16.93 -18.80
CA ASN A 60 9.86 16.54 -18.39
C ASN A 60 9.84 16.13 -16.90
N GLY A 61 10.47 15.00 -16.59
CA GLY A 61 10.48 14.43 -15.24
C GLY A 61 9.35 13.43 -14.96
N VAL A 62 8.39 13.24 -15.88
CA VAL A 62 7.38 12.19 -15.78
C VAL A 62 7.85 10.93 -16.52
N LEU A 63 8.07 9.84 -15.78
CA LEU A 63 8.50 8.57 -16.36
C LEU A 63 7.35 7.82 -17.05
N SER A 64 6.18 7.79 -16.42
CA SER A 64 5.00 7.07 -16.93
C SER A 64 3.73 7.55 -16.24
N VAL A 65 2.62 7.58 -16.99
CA VAL A 65 1.27 7.77 -16.46
C VAL A 65 0.49 6.49 -16.70
N ILE A 66 -0.05 5.88 -15.64
CA ILE A 66 -0.73 4.59 -15.70
C ILE A 66 -2.15 4.77 -15.17
N PRO A 67 -3.19 4.40 -15.94
CA PRO A 67 -4.57 4.47 -15.47
C PRO A 67 -4.79 3.58 -14.23
N SER A 68 -5.43 4.15 -13.20
CA SER A 68 -5.89 3.38 -12.02
C SER A 68 -6.90 2.32 -12.46
N LYS A 69 -6.82 1.12 -11.90
CA LYS A 69 -7.71 0.00 -12.20
C LYS A 69 -8.19 -0.64 -10.92
N THR A 70 -9.49 -0.88 -10.82
CA THR A 70 -10.06 -1.74 -9.78
C THR A 70 -9.74 -3.19 -10.09
N LEU A 71 -9.08 -3.87 -9.16
CA LEU A 71 -8.82 -5.31 -9.25
C LEU A 71 -9.97 -6.08 -8.58
N GLN A 72 -10.33 -7.22 -9.15
CA GLN A 72 -11.34 -8.12 -8.59
C GLN A 72 -10.66 -9.20 -7.73
N LEU A 73 -11.29 -9.58 -6.61
CA LEU A 73 -10.81 -10.67 -5.77
C LEU A 73 -10.85 -11.99 -6.56
N GLN A 74 -9.74 -12.74 -6.55
CA GLN A 74 -9.56 -13.94 -7.38
C GLN A 74 -9.63 -15.27 -6.58
N THR A 75 -10.01 -15.26 -5.30
CA THR A 75 -9.91 -16.45 -4.45
C THR A 75 -11.17 -17.33 -4.53
N THR A 76 -11.07 -18.51 -5.16
CA THR A 76 -12.20 -19.45 -5.27
C THR A 76 -12.04 -20.76 -4.48
N ARG A 77 -10.82 -21.26 -4.22
CA ARG A 77 -10.47 -22.42 -3.34
C ARG A 77 -8.96 -22.71 -3.42
N SER A 78 -8.23 -22.76 -2.30
CA SER A 78 -6.75 -22.91 -2.33
C SER A 78 -6.19 -24.20 -1.70
N TRP A 79 -6.75 -24.68 -0.58
CA TRP A 79 -6.09 -25.72 0.23
C TRP A 79 -6.27 -27.15 -0.29
N ASP A 80 -7.47 -27.54 -0.73
CA ASP A 80 -7.72 -28.88 -1.30
C ASP A 80 -6.98 -29.08 -2.64
N PHE A 81 -6.74 -27.98 -3.37
CA PHE A 81 -6.08 -27.99 -4.66
C PHE A 81 -4.59 -28.38 -4.56
N ILE A 82 -3.90 -27.98 -3.49
CA ILE A 82 -2.46 -28.20 -3.33
C ILE A 82 -2.08 -29.46 -2.53
N ARG A 83 -3.07 -30.28 -2.11
CA ARG A 83 -2.87 -31.55 -1.37
C ARG A 83 -1.85 -31.46 -0.22
N PHE A 84 -1.87 -30.36 0.54
CA PHE A 84 -0.91 -30.12 1.61
C PHE A 84 -1.27 -30.93 2.87
N PRO A 85 -0.41 -31.86 3.35
CA PRO A 85 -0.74 -32.69 4.50
C PRO A 85 -0.70 -31.89 5.79
N ARG A 86 -1.55 -32.26 6.77
CA ARG A 86 -1.61 -31.58 8.08
C ARG A 86 -0.32 -31.67 8.88
N ARG A 87 0.49 -32.71 8.66
CA ARG A 87 1.76 -32.96 9.34
C ARG A 87 2.90 -32.80 8.35
N ILE A 88 3.73 -31.80 8.60
CA ILE A 88 4.96 -31.51 7.86
C ILE A 88 6.02 -31.08 8.86
N ASP A 89 7.28 -31.36 8.54
CA ASP A 89 8.41 -30.81 9.30
C ASP A 89 8.48 -29.31 9.06
N ARG A 90 8.48 -28.54 10.15
CA ARG A 90 8.43 -27.08 10.13
C ARG A 90 9.63 -26.49 10.84
N GLN A 91 10.17 -25.41 10.27
CA GLN A 91 11.22 -24.62 10.92
C GLN A 91 10.57 -23.52 11.76
N ARG A 92 9.98 -23.90 12.90
CA ARG A 92 9.13 -23.03 13.70
C ARG A 92 9.78 -21.70 14.09
N ALA A 93 11.08 -21.71 14.41
CA ALA A 93 11.83 -20.51 14.78
C ALA A 93 11.92 -19.50 13.62
N VAL A 94 12.03 -19.97 12.39
CA VAL A 94 12.05 -19.13 11.18
C VAL A 94 10.63 -18.68 10.84
N GLU A 95 9.68 -19.61 10.80
CA GLU A 95 8.27 -19.34 10.46
C GLU A 95 7.64 -18.29 11.40
N SER A 96 8.00 -18.29 12.69
CA SER A 96 7.50 -17.30 13.65
C SER A 96 8.04 -15.89 13.45
N ASP A 97 9.14 -15.72 12.71
CA ASP A 97 9.79 -14.43 12.44
C ASP A 97 9.53 -13.92 11.01
N VAL A 98 8.79 -14.69 10.19
CA VAL A 98 8.36 -14.25 8.86
C VAL A 98 7.11 -13.39 8.97
N ILE A 99 7.11 -12.26 8.27
CA ILE A 99 5.97 -11.34 8.20
C ILE A 99 5.39 -11.41 6.80
N LEU A 100 4.12 -11.79 6.69
CA LEU A 100 3.39 -11.85 5.43
C LEU A 100 2.50 -10.61 5.29
N GLY A 101 2.78 -9.78 4.28
CA GLY A 101 1.91 -8.67 3.90
C GLY A 101 0.79 -9.18 2.99
N ILE A 102 -0.47 -8.90 3.36
CA ILE A 102 -1.65 -9.27 2.59
C ILE A 102 -2.37 -7.98 2.16
N PHE A 103 -2.58 -7.84 0.86
CA PHE A 103 -3.36 -6.74 0.27
C PHE A 103 -4.72 -7.31 -0.12
N ASP A 104 -5.74 -7.04 0.69
CA ASP A 104 -7.10 -7.54 0.52
C ASP A 104 -8.12 -6.47 0.94
N SER A 105 -9.40 -6.81 0.83
CA SER A 105 -10.57 -6.08 1.30
C SER A 105 -10.65 -5.89 2.82
N GLY A 106 -9.87 -6.66 3.58
CA GLY A 106 -9.58 -6.39 4.98
C GLY A 106 -9.37 -7.64 5.80
N ILE A 107 -9.73 -7.57 7.08
CA ILE A 107 -9.59 -8.67 8.04
C ILE A 107 -10.78 -8.67 9.00
N TRP A 108 -11.13 -9.85 9.53
CA TRP A 108 -12.10 -10.03 10.60
C TRP A 108 -11.34 -10.42 11.90
N PRO A 109 -10.93 -9.45 12.73
CA PRO A 109 -10.05 -9.69 13.88
C PRO A 109 -10.57 -10.71 14.89
N GLU A 110 -11.88 -10.82 15.05
CA GLU A 110 -12.55 -11.64 16.06
C GLU A 110 -12.59 -13.13 15.68
N SER A 111 -12.15 -13.48 14.47
CA SER A 111 -12.15 -14.87 14.01
C SER A 111 -11.13 -15.69 14.80
N GLU A 112 -11.50 -16.93 15.14
CA GLU A 112 -10.60 -17.85 15.84
C GLU A 112 -9.27 -18.08 15.09
N SER A 113 -9.27 -17.92 13.77
CA SER A 113 -8.08 -18.04 12.92
C SER A 113 -6.99 -17.00 13.24
N PHE A 114 -7.36 -15.89 13.88
CA PHE A 114 -6.48 -14.78 14.21
C PHE A 114 -6.17 -14.67 15.71
N GLN A 115 -6.51 -15.68 16.51
CA GLN A 115 -6.06 -15.77 17.90
C GLN A 115 -4.53 -15.88 17.98
N ASP A 116 -3.94 -15.20 18.96
CA ASP A 116 -2.49 -15.12 19.14
C ASP A 116 -1.97 -15.97 20.33
N LYS A 117 -2.81 -16.88 20.83
CA LYS A 117 -2.41 -17.84 21.86
C LYS A 117 -1.28 -18.73 21.34
N GLY A 118 -0.17 -18.77 22.07
CA GLY A 118 1.04 -19.50 21.68
C GLY A 118 1.99 -18.74 20.75
N PHE A 119 1.68 -17.50 20.35
CA PHE A 119 2.59 -16.64 19.61
C PHE A 119 3.60 -15.95 20.54
N GLY A 120 4.86 -15.95 20.11
CA GLY A 120 5.95 -15.15 20.70
C GLY A 120 5.77 -13.64 20.46
N PRO A 121 6.73 -12.82 20.90
CA PRO A 121 6.68 -11.38 20.67
C PRO A 121 6.71 -11.05 19.16
N ILE A 122 6.18 -9.89 18.80
CA ILE A 122 6.25 -9.38 17.42
C ILE A 122 7.74 -9.25 17.01
N PRO A 123 8.12 -9.70 15.81
CA PRO A 123 9.48 -9.58 15.30
C PRO A 123 10.05 -8.16 15.44
N LYS A 124 11.26 -8.02 16.00
CA LYS A 124 11.89 -6.69 16.25
C LYS A 124 12.12 -5.87 14.98
N LYS A 125 12.23 -6.54 13.83
CA LYS A 125 12.37 -5.91 12.51
C LYS A 125 11.07 -5.25 12.02
N TRP A 126 9.94 -5.57 12.65
CA TRP A 126 8.66 -4.97 12.34
C TRP A 126 8.60 -3.51 12.80
N LYS A 127 8.18 -2.63 11.90
CA LYS A 127 8.08 -1.18 12.14
C LYS A 127 6.74 -0.58 11.73
N GLY A 128 5.74 -1.43 11.48
CA GLY A 128 4.44 -0.93 11.07
C GLY A 128 3.51 -0.62 12.23
N GLU A 129 2.34 -0.08 11.89
CA GLU A 129 1.38 0.51 12.82
C GLU A 129 0.00 -0.15 12.71
N CYS A 130 -0.68 -0.28 13.84
CA CYS A 130 -2.08 -0.70 13.86
C CYS A 130 -3.01 0.48 13.59
N ALA A 131 -3.45 0.65 12.34
CA ALA A 131 -4.24 1.81 11.90
C ALA A 131 -5.67 1.43 11.44
N GLY A 132 -6.37 0.65 12.25
CA GLY A 132 -7.71 0.12 11.90
C GLY A 132 -8.91 0.99 12.30
N GLY A 133 -8.69 2.10 13.00
CA GLY A 133 -9.76 2.99 13.47
C GLY A 133 -10.35 2.58 14.83
N LEU A 134 -11.54 3.13 15.14
CA LEU A 134 -12.23 2.88 16.41
C LEU A 134 -12.63 1.40 16.50
N ASN A 135 -12.33 0.76 17.65
CA ASN A 135 -12.58 -0.65 17.95
C ASN A 135 -11.72 -1.68 17.20
N PHE A 136 -10.62 -1.26 16.57
CA PHE A 136 -9.68 -2.18 15.94
C PHE A 136 -8.41 -2.34 16.78
N THR A 137 -8.12 -3.56 17.25
CA THR A 137 -6.91 -3.85 18.05
C THR A 137 -6.10 -4.95 17.39
N CYS A 138 -4.85 -4.64 17.05
CA CYS A 138 -3.89 -5.62 16.56
C CYS A 138 -3.35 -6.49 17.71
N ASN A 139 -2.88 -7.69 17.38
CA ASN A 139 -2.30 -8.62 18.34
C ASN A 139 -0.99 -9.23 17.81
N LYS A 140 -0.46 -10.28 18.45
CA LYS A 140 0.82 -10.89 18.01
C LYS A 140 0.69 -11.74 16.74
N LYS A 141 -0.53 -12.06 16.30
CA LYS A 141 -0.82 -12.82 15.08
C LYS A 141 -0.98 -11.91 13.85
N PHE A 142 -1.69 -10.79 14.01
CA PHE A 142 -1.83 -9.76 12.98
C PHE A 142 -1.43 -8.40 13.57
N ALA A 143 -0.31 -7.86 13.08
CA ALA A 143 0.34 -6.70 13.68
C ALA A 143 0.08 -5.37 12.93
N ILE A 144 -0.57 -5.39 11.76
CA ILE A 144 -1.02 -4.21 11.01
C ILE A 144 -2.41 -4.47 10.43
N PHE A 145 -3.22 -3.41 10.42
CA PHE A 145 -4.27 -3.20 9.44
C PHE A 145 -4.22 -1.74 8.99
N ILE A 146 -4.19 -1.49 7.68
CA ILE A 146 -4.27 -0.14 7.11
C ILE A 146 -5.44 -0.15 6.14
N ASN A 147 -6.49 0.62 6.46
CA ASN A 147 -7.50 0.98 5.48
C ASN A 147 -6.89 1.98 4.51
N SER A 148 -6.41 1.49 3.37
CA SER A 148 -6.03 2.35 2.26
C SER A 148 -7.25 2.53 1.36
N VAL A 149 -8.00 3.62 1.58
CA VAL A 149 -8.98 4.08 0.61
C VAL A 149 -8.18 4.75 -0.51
N GLY A 150 -7.84 3.98 -1.53
CA GLY A 150 -7.27 4.47 -2.78
C GLY A 150 -8.13 3.95 -3.93
N VAL A 151 -9.15 4.72 -4.30
CA VAL A 151 -9.90 4.55 -5.56
C VAL A 151 -9.39 5.59 -6.55
#